data_AF-A0A660ZVN6-F1
#
_entry.id   AF-A0A660ZVN6-F1
#
_cell.length_a   1.000
_cell.length_b   1.000
_cell.length_c   1.000
_cell.angle_alpha   90.00
_cell.angle_beta   90.00
_cell.angle_gamma   90.00
#
_symmetry.space_group_name_H-M   'P 1'
#
loop_
_entity.id
_entity.type
_entity.pdbx_description
1 polymer ?
#
loop_
_entity_poly.entity_id
_entity_poly.type
_entity_poly.pdbx_seq_one_letter_code
_entity_poly.pdbx_strand_id
1 'polypeptide(L)'
;MKVPYIKKSDKLFLDPHAELWKEAASGRFKLSQTPIKMVQHLSPFMAESTEHGQVDQIECRIAHNGSRLSILVSWENEAKNDEIEDLDQFIDGVAVMFPFTDYASPMTMGDQENPVNAWMWRADQQDPYDVLAYGFGTSQRR
;
A
#
# COMPACT_ATOMS: atom_id res chain seq x y z
N MET A 1 6.27 -13.02 5.24
CA MET A 1 5.18 -13.71 5.99
C MET A 1 4.62 -14.82 5.10
N LYS A 2 4.37 -16.03 5.63
CA LYS A 2 3.70 -17.09 4.84
C LYS A 2 2.20 -16.81 4.80
N VAL A 3 1.58 -16.91 3.63
CA VAL A 3 0.14 -16.68 3.49
C VAL A 3 -0.61 -18.01 3.64
N PRO A 4 -1.54 -18.16 4.60
CA PRO A 4 -2.30 -19.38 4.79
C PRO A 4 -3.42 -19.52 3.76
N TYR A 5 -3.67 -20.76 3.37
CA TYR A 5 -4.89 -21.16 2.68
C TYR A 5 -6.03 -21.31 3.69
N ILE A 6 -7.16 -20.63 3.46
CA ILE A 6 -8.38 -20.72 4.27
C ILE A 6 -9.55 -21.08 3.36
N LYS A 7 -10.21 -22.22 3.63
CA LYS A 7 -11.33 -22.74 2.84
C LYS A 7 -12.64 -22.00 3.15
N LYS A 8 -12.77 -20.76 2.67
CA LYS A 8 -13.96 -19.89 2.77
C LYS A 8 -14.32 -19.30 1.40
N SER A 9 -15.56 -18.83 1.26
CA SER A 9 -16.02 -18.19 0.03
C SER A 9 -15.37 -16.83 -0.19
N ASP A 10 -15.21 -16.43 -1.45
CA ASP A 10 -14.63 -15.13 -1.85
C ASP A 10 -15.27 -13.93 -1.16
N LYS A 11 -16.59 -13.96 -0.93
CA LYS A 11 -17.31 -12.88 -0.25
C LYS A 11 -16.74 -12.58 1.14
N LEU A 12 -16.31 -13.61 1.88
CA LEU A 12 -15.76 -13.41 3.22
C LEU A 12 -14.37 -12.78 3.18
N PHE A 13 -13.60 -12.96 2.09
CA PHE A 13 -12.30 -12.32 1.88
C PHE A 13 -12.40 -10.83 1.51
N LEU A 14 -13.62 -10.33 1.25
CA LEU A 14 -13.91 -8.91 0.98
C LEU A 14 -14.59 -8.22 2.17
N ASP A 15 -14.96 -8.96 3.21
CA ASP A 15 -15.57 -8.43 4.42
C ASP A 15 -14.47 -8.19 5.47
N PRO A 16 -14.14 -6.94 5.81
CA PRO A 16 -13.09 -6.62 6.79
C PRO A 16 -13.45 -7.09 8.21
N HIS A 17 -14.72 -7.39 8.49
CA HIS A 17 -15.19 -7.87 9.79
C HIS A 17 -15.37 -9.40 9.83
N ALA A 18 -15.05 -10.11 8.75
CA ALA A 18 -15.19 -11.55 8.71
C ALA A 18 -14.29 -12.26 9.74
N GLU A 19 -14.85 -13.27 10.40
CA GLU A 19 -14.15 -14.09 11.40
C GLU A 19 -12.90 -14.79 10.84
N LEU A 20 -12.80 -15.00 9.52
CA LEU A 20 -11.62 -15.61 8.88
C LEU A 20 -10.34 -14.84 9.19
N TRP A 21 -10.42 -13.53 9.41
CA TRP A 21 -9.24 -12.70 9.68
C TRP A 21 -8.56 -13.08 11.00
N LYS A 22 -9.26 -13.78 11.92
CA LYS A 22 -8.67 -14.37 13.13
C LYS A 22 -7.73 -15.55 12.81
N GLU A 23 -7.94 -16.24 11.69
CA GLU A 23 -7.12 -17.36 11.20
C GLU A 23 -6.02 -16.92 10.22
N ALA A 24 -6.10 -15.70 9.70
CA ALA A 24 -5.14 -15.15 8.74
C ALA A 24 -3.76 -14.92 9.37
N ALA A 25 -2.70 -15.01 8.55
CA ALA A 25 -1.38 -14.62 9.01
C ALA A 25 -1.36 -13.12 9.24
N SER A 26 -0.90 -12.69 10.41
CA SER A 26 -0.85 -11.30 10.83
C SER A 26 0.58 -10.82 11.04
N GLY A 27 0.79 -9.53 10.84
CA GLY A 27 2.05 -8.87 11.08
C GLY A 27 1.84 -7.40 11.36
N ARG A 28 2.70 -6.86 12.23
CA ARG A 28 2.75 -5.44 12.55
C ARG A 28 4.06 -4.91 12.00
N PHE A 29 3.97 -3.86 11.19
CA PHE A 29 5.10 -3.30 10.47
C PHE A 29 5.27 -1.85 10.91
N LYS A 30 6.48 -1.53 11.38
CA LYS A 30 6.86 -0.13 11.57
C LYS A 30 7.08 0.49 10.21
N LEU A 31 6.51 1.66 9.99
CA LEU A 31 6.79 2.51 8.85
C LEU A 31 7.90 3.48 9.20
N SER A 32 8.53 3.99 8.16
CA SER A 32 9.53 5.05 8.27
C SER A 32 9.25 6.06 7.19
N GLN A 33 9.60 7.31 7.44
CA GLN A 33 9.53 8.36 6.44
C GLN A 33 10.32 7.93 5.19
N THR A 34 9.69 8.09 4.03
CA THR A 34 10.37 7.89 2.75
C THR A 34 11.58 8.82 2.70
N PRO A 35 12.76 8.38 2.24
CA PRO A 35 13.93 9.26 2.09
C PRO A 35 13.72 10.26 0.95
N ILE A 36 12.85 11.26 1.16
CA ILE A 36 12.29 12.12 0.11
C ILE A 36 13.36 12.90 -0.66
N LYS A 37 14.54 13.13 -0.06
CA LYS A 37 15.68 13.75 -0.74
C LYS A 37 16.16 12.97 -1.96
N MET A 38 15.91 11.66 -2.05
CA MET A 38 16.23 10.87 -3.24
C MET A 38 15.51 11.35 -4.50
N VAL A 39 14.34 11.99 -4.36
CA VAL A 39 13.55 12.47 -5.50
C VAL A 39 13.94 13.89 -5.95
N GLN A 40 14.99 14.51 -5.39
CA GLN A 40 15.37 15.90 -5.70
C GLN A 40 15.59 16.16 -7.20
N HIS A 41 16.12 15.16 -7.92
CA HIS A 41 16.34 15.24 -9.36
C HIS A 41 15.04 15.17 -10.18
N LEU A 42 13.94 14.67 -9.60
CA LEU A 42 12.61 14.64 -10.22
C LEU A 42 11.78 15.86 -9.82
N SER A 43 11.79 16.20 -8.53
CA SER A 43 11.09 17.35 -7.97
C SER A 43 11.88 17.94 -6.79
N PRO A 44 12.59 19.06 -6.99
CA PRO A 44 13.30 19.72 -5.89
C PRO A 44 12.32 20.23 -4.83
N PHE A 45 11.10 20.63 -5.20
CA PHE A 45 10.08 21.07 -4.24
C PHE A 45 9.61 19.94 -3.31
N MET A 46 9.40 18.75 -3.86
CA MET A 46 9.00 17.60 -3.04
C MET A 46 10.10 17.18 -2.07
N ALA A 47 11.37 17.31 -2.49
CA ALA A 47 12.53 16.97 -1.66
C ALA A 47 12.70 17.86 -0.42
N GLU A 48 12.03 19.01 -0.37
CA GLU A 48 12.01 19.91 0.81
C GLU A 48 10.93 19.53 1.84
N SER A 49 10.10 18.50 1.60
CA SER A 49 9.06 18.09 2.55
C SER A 49 9.67 17.63 3.88
N THR A 50 9.15 18.16 5.00
CA THR A 50 9.60 17.83 6.37
C THR A 50 8.53 17.17 7.23
N GLU A 51 7.26 17.20 6.81
CA GLU A 51 6.10 16.82 7.64
C GLU A 51 5.45 15.49 7.20
N HIS A 52 6.06 14.75 6.27
CA HIS A 52 5.50 13.49 5.77
C HIS A 52 5.73 12.30 6.73
N GLY A 53 4.99 11.20 6.54
CA GLY A 53 5.19 9.94 7.26
C GLY A 53 4.78 9.98 8.73
N GLN A 54 3.62 10.60 9.03
CA GLN A 54 3.04 10.66 10.38
C GLN A 54 2.52 9.30 10.86
N VAL A 55 2.07 8.42 9.94
CA VAL A 55 1.71 7.04 10.28
C VAL A 55 2.99 6.22 10.42
N ASP A 56 3.28 5.77 11.64
CA ASP A 56 4.53 5.06 11.97
C ASP A 56 4.36 3.54 12.08
N GLN A 57 3.13 3.03 11.97
CA GLN A 57 2.83 1.62 12.10
C GLN A 57 1.57 1.21 11.36
N ILE A 58 1.62 0.03 10.74
CA ILE A 58 0.46 -0.65 10.18
C ILE A 58 0.36 -2.08 10.71
N GLU A 59 -0.86 -2.59 10.78
CA GLU A 59 -1.14 -4.01 10.93
C GLU A 59 -1.66 -4.55 9.60
N CYS A 60 -1.15 -5.71 9.20
CA CYS A 60 -1.62 -6.41 8.03
C CYS A 60 -2.01 -7.83 8.39
N ARG A 61 -3.12 -8.28 7.82
CA ARG A 61 -3.52 -9.69 7.78
C ARG A 61 -3.66 -10.13 6.35
N ILE A 62 -3.17 -11.32 6.03
CA ILE A 62 -3.18 -11.85 4.67
C ILE A 62 -3.60 -13.31 4.67
N ALA A 63 -4.44 -13.68 3.72
CA ALA A 63 -4.91 -15.05 3.51
C ALA A 63 -5.33 -15.25 2.06
N HIS A 64 -5.37 -16.50 1.60
CA HIS A 64 -5.93 -16.87 0.30
C HIS A 64 -6.85 -18.09 0.38
N ASN A 65 -7.72 -18.30 -0.60
CA ASN A 65 -8.52 -19.52 -0.77
C ASN A 65 -8.21 -20.27 -2.08
N GLY A 66 -7.08 -19.94 -2.72
CA GLY A 66 -6.62 -20.57 -3.96
C GLY A 66 -7.14 -19.90 -5.23
N SER A 67 -8.27 -19.20 -5.17
CA SER A 67 -8.76 -18.33 -6.26
C SER A 67 -8.57 -16.84 -5.96
N ARG A 68 -8.54 -16.46 -4.68
CA ARG A 68 -8.41 -15.09 -4.21
C ARG A 68 -7.34 -14.98 -3.14
N LEU A 69 -6.54 -13.92 -3.21
CA LEU A 69 -5.66 -13.42 -2.16
C LEU A 69 -6.23 -12.09 -1.70
N SER A 70 -6.39 -11.90 -0.39
CA SER A 70 -6.80 -10.62 0.17
C SER A 70 -5.87 -10.19 1.30
N ILE A 71 -5.73 -8.89 1.44
CA ILE A 71 -4.93 -8.24 2.47
C ILE A 71 -5.84 -7.27 3.21
N LEU A 72 -6.01 -7.49 4.51
CA LEU A 72 -6.63 -6.54 5.41
C LEU A 72 -5.52 -5.68 6.01
N VAL A 73 -5.58 -4.37 5.78
CA VAL A 73 -4.63 -3.41 6.35
C VAL A 73 -5.39 -2.48 7.29
N SER A 74 -4.82 -2.21 8.45
CA SER A 74 -5.34 -1.26 9.42
C SER A 74 -4.22 -0.42 10.00
N TRP A 75 -4.49 0.86 10.21
CA TRP A 75 -3.57 1.82 10.82
C TRP A 75 -4.36 2.79 11.69
N GLU A 76 -3.67 3.43 12.62
CA GLU A 76 -4.22 4.52 13.41
C GLU A 76 -4.05 5.82 12.63
N ASN A 77 -5.09 6.64 12.60
CA ASN A 77 -5.07 7.97 12.00
C ASN A 77 -5.88 8.92 12.88
N GLU A 78 -5.37 10.14 13.08
CA GLU A 78 -6.05 11.15 13.92
C GLU A 78 -7.33 11.67 13.27
N ALA A 79 -7.35 11.73 11.93
CA ALA A 79 -8.50 12.11 11.13
C ALA A 79 -8.79 11.02 10.10
N LYS A 80 -10.07 10.80 9.78
CA LYS A 80 -10.45 9.97 8.64
C LYS A 80 -10.62 10.90 7.45
N ASN A 81 -9.68 10.87 6.50
CA ASN A 81 -9.71 11.76 5.34
C ASN A 81 -10.21 10.99 4.11
N ASP A 82 -11.53 10.89 3.96
CA ASP A 82 -12.20 10.16 2.86
C ASP A 82 -12.94 11.04 1.84
N GLU A 83 -12.98 12.35 2.05
CA GLU A 83 -13.53 13.35 1.14
C GLU A 83 -12.60 14.57 1.04
N ILE A 84 -12.63 15.28 -0.10
CA ILE A 84 -11.92 16.54 -0.33
C ILE A 84 -12.95 17.68 -0.27
N GLU A 85 -12.94 18.44 0.82
CA GLU A 85 -13.83 19.59 1.04
C GLU A 85 -13.18 20.93 0.68
N ASP A 86 -11.84 21.00 0.64
CA ASP A 86 -11.07 22.22 0.33
C ASP A 86 -9.82 21.92 -0.54
N LEU A 87 -9.19 22.96 -1.08
CA LEU A 87 -8.11 22.87 -2.06
C LEU A 87 -6.77 22.37 -1.49
N ASP A 88 -6.61 22.37 -0.17
CA ASP A 88 -5.42 21.92 0.55
C ASP A 88 -5.60 20.56 1.25
N GLN A 89 -6.75 19.90 1.02
CA GLN A 89 -7.05 18.61 1.61
C GLN A 89 -6.58 17.45 0.73
N PHE A 90 -6.12 16.39 1.40
CA PHE A 90 -5.63 15.17 0.77
C PHE A 90 -6.33 13.95 1.38
N ILE A 91 -6.46 12.90 0.57
CA ILE A 91 -7.19 11.68 0.91
C ILE A 91 -6.27 10.61 1.47
N ASP A 92 -6.76 9.87 2.46
CA ASP A 92 -6.11 8.68 2.99
C ASP A 92 -5.92 7.62 1.91
N GLY A 93 -4.74 7.02 1.90
CA GLY A 93 -4.39 5.96 0.95
C GLY A 93 -3.39 4.99 1.54
N VAL A 94 -3.44 3.76 1.04
CA VAL A 94 -2.49 2.71 1.40
C VAL A 94 -2.15 1.89 0.17
N ALA A 95 -0.90 1.44 0.08
CA ALA A 95 -0.46 0.58 -1.00
C ALA A 95 0.31 -0.63 -0.47
N VAL A 96 0.12 -1.78 -1.13
CA VAL A 96 0.94 -2.98 -0.91
C VAL A 96 1.70 -3.26 -2.20
N MET A 97 3.03 -3.31 -2.11
CA MET A 97 3.91 -3.44 -3.26
C MET A 97 4.56 -4.82 -3.34
N PHE A 98 4.59 -5.36 -4.54
CA PHE A 98 5.13 -6.66 -4.88
C PHE A 98 6.23 -6.49 -5.95
N PRO A 99 7.38 -7.15 -5.75
CA PRO A 99 8.43 -7.16 -6.76
C PRO A 99 8.06 -8.12 -7.90
N PHE A 100 8.39 -7.78 -9.15
CA PHE A 100 8.32 -8.74 -10.26
C PHE A 100 9.59 -9.59 -10.40
N THR A 101 10.70 -9.15 -9.79
CA THR A 101 11.98 -9.86 -9.80
C THR A 101 12.58 -9.87 -8.39
N ASP A 102 13.45 -10.84 -8.10
CA ASP A 102 14.12 -10.93 -6.80
C ASP A 102 15.05 -9.73 -6.49
N TYR A 103 15.37 -8.92 -7.50
CA TYR A 103 16.27 -7.77 -7.39
C TYR A 103 15.53 -6.43 -7.31
N ALA A 104 14.20 -6.41 -7.48
CA ALA A 104 13.43 -5.17 -7.43
C ALA A 104 13.48 -4.55 -6.04
N SER A 105 13.94 -3.31 -5.96
CA SER A 105 14.10 -2.60 -4.69
C SER A 105 12.83 -1.83 -4.33
N PRO A 106 12.24 -2.06 -3.14
CA PRO A 106 11.10 -1.25 -2.71
C PRO A 106 11.48 0.21 -2.44
N MET A 107 12.73 0.48 -2.06
CA MET A 107 13.22 1.83 -1.75
C MET A 107 13.24 2.75 -2.99
N THR A 108 13.54 2.19 -4.15
CA THR A 108 13.53 2.94 -5.42
C THR A 108 12.23 2.76 -6.19
N MET A 109 11.28 1.96 -5.68
CA MET A 109 10.13 1.45 -6.43
C MET A 109 10.54 0.75 -7.73
N GLY A 110 11.56 -0.10 -7.65
CA GLY A 110 12.12 -0.83 -8.77
C GLY A 110 13.12 -0.02 -9.60
N ASP A 111 13.40 -0.54 -10.79
CA ASP A 111 14.15 0.09 -11.86
C ASP A 111 13.66 -0.45 -13.23
N GLN A 112 14.32 -0.07 -14.32
CA GLN A 112 13.94 -0.44 -15.68
C GLN A 112 13.93 -1.96 -15.93
N GLU A 113 14.84 -2.71 -15.30
CA GLU A 113 14.96 -4.17 -15.43
C GLU A 113 14.21 -4.92 -14.32
N ASN A 114 14.02 -4.26 -13.17
CA ASN A 114 13.44 -4.83 -11.96
C ASN A 114 12.20 -4.04 -11.50
N PRO A 115 11.08 -4.14 -12.24
CA PRO A 115 9.87 -3.38 -11.91
C PRO A 115 9.14 -3.92 -10.68
N VAL A 116 8.23 -3.09 -10.17
CA VAL A 116 7.31 -3.42 -9.08
C VAL A 116 5.86 -3.15 -9.49
N ASN A 117 4.93 -3.86 -8.86
CA ASN A 117 3.50 -3.56 -8.90
C ASN A 117 3.05 -3.20 -7.49
N ALA A 118 2.27 -2.14 -7.34
CA ALA A 118 1.59 -1.84 -6.09
C ALA A 118 0.08 -1.79 -6.28
N TRP A 119 -0.65 -2.45 -5.38
CA TRP A 119 -2.09 -2.30 -5.25
C TRP A 119 -2.36 -1.10 -4.36
N MET A 120 -2.86 -0.02 -4.93
CA MET A 120 -3.08 1.25 -4.25
C MET A 120 -4.57 1.47 -4.00
N TRP A 121 -4.95 1.52 -2.73
CA TRP A 121 -6.27 1.94 -2.30
C TRP A 121 -6.27 3.43 -1.94
N ARG A 122 -7.39 4.10 -2.19
CA ARG A 122 -7.70 5.44 -1.72
C ARG A 122 -9.11 5.49 -1.15
N ALA A 123 -9.31 6.28 -0.11
CA ALA A 123 -10.58 6.35 0.59
C ALA A 123 -11.72 6.96 -0.25
N ASP A 124 -11.38 7.80 -1.23
CA ASP A 124 -12.33 8.49 -2.12
C ASP A 124 -12.66 7.70 -3.40
N GLN A 125 -12.10 6.50 -3.58
CA GLN A 125 -12.25 5.73 -4.81
C GLN A 125 -13.05 4.45 -4.56
N GLN A 126 -13.93 4.13 -5.50
CA GLN A 126 -14.70 2.88 -5.45
C GLN A 126 -13.79 1.66 -5.68
N ASP A 127 -12.89 1.76 -6.66
CA ASP A 127 -11.98 0.69 -7.05
C ASP A 127 -10.51 1.09 -6.77
N PRO A 128 -9.65 0.14 -6.35
CA PRO A 128 -8.23 0.40 -6.18
C PRO A 128 -7.52 0.51 -7.53
N TYR A 129 -6.31 1.09 -7.53
CA TYR A 129 -5.45 1.15 -8.71
C TYR A 129 -4.41 0.03 -8.71
N ASP A 130 -4.12 -0.46 -9.92
CA ASP A 130 -2.87 -1.18 -10.19
C ASP A 130 -1.79 -0.14 -10.56
N VAL A 131 -0.68 -0.12 -9.81
CA VAL A 131 0.41 0.83 -10.01
C VAL A 131 1.66 0.10 -10.45
N LEU A 132 2.04 0.27 -11.71
CA LEU A 132 3.29 -0.25 -12.25
C LEU A 132 4.38 0.81 -12.14
N ALA A 133 5.55 0.44 -11.62
CA ALA A 133 6.71 1.33 -11.56
C ALA A 133 8.02 0.62 -11.97
N TYR A 134 8.86 1.37 -12.67
CA TYR A 134 10.22 1.04 -13.10
C TYR A 134 11.22 2.00 -12.42
N GLY A 135 10.96 2.33 -11.15
CA GLY A 135 11.56 3.44 -10.42
C GLY A 135 10.52 4.50 -10.04
N PHE A 136 10.68 5.15 -8.88
CA PHE A 136 9.68 6.07 -8.29
C PHE A 136 9.25 7.25 -9.18
N GLY A 137 10.03 7.59 -10.21
CA GLY A 137 9.69 8.62 -11.21
C GLY A 137 8.83 8.14 -12.37
N THR A 138 8.45 6.87 -12.41
CA THR A 138 7.81 6.22 -13.58
C THR A 138 6.47 5.56 -13.26
N SER A 139 5.96 5.76 -12.05
CA SER A 139 4.72 5.13 -11.57
C SER A 139 3.52 5.49 -12.45
N GLN A 140 2.79 4.48 -12.92
CA GLN A 140 1.58 4.63 -13.73
C GLN A 140 0.42 3.88 -13.08
N ARG A 141 -0.72 4.58 -12.91
CA ARG A 141 -1.99 3.97 -12.47
C ARG A 141 -2.72 3.36 -13.66
N ARG A 142 -3.31 2.19 -13.47
CA ARG A 142 -4.15 1.48 -14.43
C ARG A 142 -5.49 1.11 -13.81
#